data_AF-A0A1V9X4X2-F1
#
_entry.id   AF-A0A1V9X4X2-F1
#
_cell.length_a   1.000
_cell.length_b   1.000
_cell.length_c   1.000
_cell.angle_alpha   90.00
_cell.angle_beta   90.00
_cell.angle_gamma   90.00
#
_symmetry.space_group_name_H-M   'P 1'
#
loop_
_entity.id
_entity.type
_entity.pdbx_description
1 polymer ?
#
loop_
_entity_poly.entity_id
_entity_poly.type
_entity_poly.pdbx_seq_one_letter_code
_entity_poly.pdbx_strand_id
1 'polypeptide(L)'
;MCPSGSESFELVTGYVYTAPTETIELKAGVLQLQQCLQMCRDHEDCRSVNFETGLCVLFSSSASERPQSLSPSQFPVFTIYAEKVCVQ
;
A
#
# COMPACT_ATOMS: atom_id res chain seq x y z
N MET A 1 6.73 -9.34 -11.32
CA MET A 1 7.72 -9.73 -10.31
C MET A 1 8.94 -8.86 -10.53
N CYS A 2 9.41 -8.18 -9.48
CA CYS A 2 10.66 -7.42 -9.55
C CYS A 2 11.86 -8.38 -9.45
N PRO A 3 13.02 -8.04 -10.02
CA PRO A 3 14.28 -8.68 -9.66
C PRO A 3 14.51 -8.69 -8.14
N SER A 4 15.11 -9.76 -7.62
CA SER A 4 15.37 -9.89 -6.18
C SER A 4 16.21 -8.70 -5.67
N GLY A 5 15.68 -8.00 -4.65
CA GLY A 5 16.34 -6.84 -4.05
C GLY A 5 16.09 -5.50 -4.76
N SER A 6 15.28 -5.47 -5.83
CA SER A 6 14.96 -4.24 -6.57
C SER A 6 13.57 -3.69 -6.27
N GLU A 7 12.96 -4.11 -5.15
CA GLU A 7 11.62 -3.67 -4.74
C GLU A 7 11.71 -2.41 -3.87
N SER A 8 11.01 -1.36 -4.26
CA SER A 8 10.83 -0.14 -3.46
C SER A 8 9.35 0.20 -3.35
N PHE A 9 9.05 1.29 -2.64
CA PHE A 9 7.70 1.82 -2.55
C PHE A 9 7.68 3.30 -2.91
N GLU A 10 6.75 3.69 -3.78
CA GLU A 10 6.41 5.08 -4.00
C GLU A 10 5.32 5.49 -3.00
N LEU A 11 5.54 6.57 -2.26
CA LEU A 11 4.63 7.04 -1.21
C LEU A 11 3.81 8.22 -1.72
N VAL A 12 2.49 8.12 -1.58
CA VAL A 12 1.52 9.18 -1.90
C VAL A 12 0.74 9.52 -0.64
N THR A 13 1.10 10.64 -0.01
CA THR A 13 0.44 11.12 1.21
C THR A 13 -0.90 11.75 0.89
N GLY A 14 -1.89 11.55 1.75
CA GLY A 14 -3.20 12.17 1.64
C GLY A 14 -4.15 11.53 0.64
N TYR A 15 -3.79 10.37 0.11
CA TYR A 15 -4.62 9.56 -0.77
C TYR A 15 -4.92 8.20 -0.13
N VAL A 16 -6.03 7.61 -0.55
CA VAL A 16 -6.47 6.28 -0.17
C VAL A 16 -6.76 5.47 -1.42
N TYR A 17 -6.31 4.23 -1.44
CA TYR A 17 -6.62 3.28 -2.49
C TYR A 17 -7.80 2.39 -2.08
N THR A 18 -8.85 2.31 -2.90
CA THR A 18 -10.07 1.56 -2.57
C THR A 18 -10.30 0.43 -3.56
N ALA A 19 -10.05 -0.80 -3.11
CA ALA A 19 -10.27 -2.02 -3.88
C ALA A 19 -10.67 -3.19 -2.95
N PRO A 20 -11.89 -3.20 -2.38
CA PRO A 20 -12.27 -4.14 -1.33
C PRO A 20 -12.19 -5.61 -1.76
N THR A 21 -12.48 -5.91 -3.03
CA THR A 21 -12.38 -7.27 -3.61
C THR A 21 -10.96 -7.77 -3.80
N GLU A 22 -9.97 -6.88 -3.66
CA GLU A 22 -8.54 -7.14 -3.89
C GLU A 22 -7.73 -6.95 -2.59
N THR A 23 -8.42 -6.84 -1.45
CA THR A 23 -7.80 -6.81 -0.12
C THR A 23 -7.17 -8.16 0.17
N ILE A 24 -5.87 -8.17 0.43
CA ILE A 24 -5.14 -9.36 0.89
C ILE A 24 -5.30 -9.49 2.41
N GLU A 25 -4.99 -8.42 3.13
CA GLU A 25 -4.99 -8.40 4.58
C GLU A 25 -5.37 -7.02 5.10
N LEU A 26 -6.14 -6.98 6.19
CA LEU A 26 -6.34 -5.80 7.01
C LEU A 26 -5.78 -6.08 8.40
N LYS A 27 -4.77 -5.31 8.81
CA LYS A 27 -4.06 -5.47 10.07
C LYS A 27 -4.23 -4.24 10.95
N ALA A 28 -4.95 -4.39 12.05
CA ALA A 28 -5.03 -3.40 13.11
C ALA A 28 -3.78 -3.43 14.01
N GLY A 29 -3.51 -2.31 14.68
CA GLY A 29 -2.40 -2.16 15.64
C GLY A 29 -1.03 -1.92 15.01
N VAL A 30 -0.95 -1.65 13.70
CA VAL A 30 0.31 -1.33 13.01
C VAL A 30 0.66 0.13 13.26
N LEU A 31 1.70 0.39 14.04
CA LEU A 31 2.05 1.75 14.50
C LEU A 31 3.07 2.47 13.62
N GLN A 32 3.74 1.75 12.72
CA GLN A 32 4.83 2.28 11.90
C GLN A 32 4.64 1.88 10.43
N LEU A 33 4.81 2.85 9.53
CA LEU A 33 4.70 2.64 8.08
C LEU A 33 5.62 1.50 7.60
N GLN A 34 6.85 1.45 8.11
CA GLN A 34 7.83 0.42 7.75
C GLN A 34 7.32 -1.00 8.02
N GLN A 35 6.54 -1.20 9.09
CA GLN A 35 5.95 -2.50 9.39
C GLN A 35 4.89 -2.88 8.33
N CYS A 36 4.07 -1.91 7.90
CA CYS A 36 3.08 -2.11 6.84
C CYS A 36 3.75 -2.43 5.48
N LEU A 37 4.82 -1.71 5.14
CA LEU A 37 5.60 -1.97 3.93
C LEU A 37 6.26 -3.35 3.97
N GLN A 38 6.81 -3.75 5.12
CA GLN A 38 7.42 -5.07 5.28
C GLN A 38 6.38 -6.18 5.10
N MET A 39 5.19 -6.05 5.69
CA MET A 39 4.10 -7.00 5.46
C MET A 39 3.78 -7.16 3.96
N CYS A 40 3.80 -6.06 3.21
CA CYS A 40 3.61 -6.12 1.76
C CYS A 40 4.78 -6.77 1.01
N ARG A 41 6.02 -6.68 1.52
CA ARG A 41 7.15 -7.43 0.96
C ARG A 41 7.02 -8.93 1.22
N ASP A 42 6.52 -9.29 2.39
CA ASP A 42 6.35 -10.69 2.80
C ASP A 42 5.22 -11.40 2.02
N HIS A 43 4.35 -10.64 1.34
CA HIS A 43 3.33 -11.14 0.41
C HIS A 43 3.73 -10.90 -1.05
N GLU A 44 3.99 -11.97 -1.80
CA GLU A 44 4.36 -11.89 -3.23
C GLU A 44 3.28 -11.19 -4.08
N ASP A 45 2.01 -11.40 -3.75
CA ASP A 45 0.87 -10.82 -4.44
C ASP A 45 0.62 -9.35 -4.08
N CYS A 46 1.23 -8.84 -3.00
CA CYS A 46 0.97 -7.47 -2.58
C CYS A 46 1.60 -6.46 -3.54
N ARG A 47 0.76 -5.54 -4.03
CA ARG A 47 1.10 -4.48 -4.97
C ARG A 47 0.99 -3.09 -4.37
N SER A 48 0.18 -2.91 -3.34
CA SER A 48 0.09 -1.62 -2.65
C SER A 48 -0.46 -1.77 -1.24
N VAL A 49 -0.29 -0.71 -0.44
CA VAL A 49 -0.87 -0.60 0.90
C VAL A 49 -1.52 0.75 1.13
N ASN A 50 -2.54 0.76 1.99
CA ASN A 50 -2.93 1.95 2.74
C ASN A 50 -2.40 1.82 4.17
N PHE A 51 -1.80 2.88 4.67
CA PHE A 51 -1.36 2.98 6.05
C PHE A 51 -1.98 4.21 6.73
N GLU A 52 -2.50 3.98 7.92
CA GLU A 52 -2.84 4.98 8.93
C GLU A 52 -2.28 4.48 10.27
N THR A 53 -1.89 5.38 11.19
CA THR A 53 -1.38 4.93 12.50
C THR A 53 -2.43 4.07 13.22
N GLY A 54 -2.14 2.77 13.36
CA GLY A 54 -3.04 1.78 13.93
C GLY A 54 -3.75 0.88 12.91
N LEU A 55 -3.59 1.11 11.60
CA LEU A 55 -4.21 0.32 10.54
C LEU A 55 -3.31 0.20 9.29
N CYS A 56 -3.13 -1.04 8.83
CA CYS A 56 -2.48 -1.34 7.56
C CYS A 56 -3.42 -2.19 6.71
N VAL A 57 -3.59 -1.86 5.44
CA VAL A 57 -4.40 -2.63 4.48
C VAL A 57 -3.53 -2.95 3.27
N LEU A 58 -3.39 -4.23 2.93
CA LEU A 58 -2.64 -4.72 1.79
C LEU A 58 -3.58 -5.04 0.64
N PHE A 59 -3.17 -4.69 -0.58
CA PHE A 59 -3.92 -4.95 -1.81
C PHE A 59 -3.11 -5.75 -2.82
N SER A 60 -3.79 -6.62 -3.57
CA SER A 60 -3.22 -7.36 -4.70
C SER A 60 -3.15 -6.55 -6.00
N SER A 61 -3.51 -5.27 -5.92
CA SER A 61 -3.45 -4.31 -7.03
C SER A 61 -2.95 -2.95 -6.58
N SER A 62 -2.74 -2.06 -7.54
CA SER A 62 -2.15 -0.75 -7.36
C SER A 62 -2.79 0.33 -8.24
N ALA A 63 -2.44 1.59 -7.99
CA ALA A 63 -2.94 2.74 -8.74
C ALA A 63 -2.40 2.74 -10.19
N SER A 64 -1.21 2.20 -10.41
CA SER A 64 -0.70 1.93 -11.77
C SER A 64 -1.62 1.01 -12.58
N GLU A 65 -2.28 0.05 -11.95
CA GLU A 65 -3.22 -0.88 -12.61
C GLU A 65 -4.65 -0.34 -12.64
N ARG A 66 -5.07 0.35 -11.57
CA ARG A 66 -6.43 0.91 -11.40
C ARG A 66 -6.36 2.37 -10.94
N PRO A 67 -6.08 3.33 -11.84
CA PRO A 67 -5.92 4.73 -11.46
C PRO A 67 -7.17 5.33 -10.80
N GLN A 68 -8.36 4.86 -11.18
CA GLN A 68 -9.65 5.31 -10.65
C GLN A 68 -9.91 4.87 -9.20
N SER A 69 -9.15 3.89 -8.69
CA SER A 69 -9.26 3.40 -7.31
C SER A 69 -8.47 4.25 -6.32
N LEU A 70 -7.64 5.19 -6.78
CA LEU A 70 -6.89 6.12 -5.94
C LEU A 70 -7.64 7.45 -5.84
N SER A 71 -7.98 7.87 -4.63
CA SER A 71 -8.72 9.12 -4.40
C SER A 71 -8.17 9.88 -3.18
N PRO A 72 -8.41 11.20 -3.07
CA PRO A 72 -8.05 11.95 -1.87
C PRO A 72 -8.70 11.32 -0.63
N SER A 73 -7.91 11.13 0.42
CA SER A 73 -8.42 10.63 1.69
C SER A 73 -9.30 11.67 2.38
N GLN A 74 -10.30 11.20 3.12
CA GLN A 74 -11.05 12.05 4.06
C GLN A 74 -10.18 12.53 5.24
N PHE A 75 -9.06 11.85 5.49
CA PHE A 75 -8.08 12.14 6.53
C PHE A 75 -6.68 12.35 5.94
N PRO A 76 -6.47 13.38 5.09
CA PRO A 76 -5.30 13.46 4.22
C PRO A 76 -3.97 13.64 4.98
N VAL A 77 -4.01 14.06 6.25
CA VAL A 77 -2.82 14.18 7.10
C VAL A 77 -2.37 12.81 7.64
N PHE A 78 -3.28 11.85 7.75
CA PHE A 78 -3.03 10.59 8.46
C PHE A 78 -2.92 9.38 7.53
N THR A 79 -3.48 9.47 6.31
CA THR A 79 -3.46 8.38 5.35
C THR A 79 -2.27 8.48 4.40
N ILE A 80 -1.57 7.36 4.24
CA ILE A 80 -0.51 7.17 3.25
C ILE A 80 -0.90 6.01 2.35
N TYR A 81 -0.99 6.26 1.05
CA TYR A 81 -0.97 5.22 0.03
C TYR A 81 0.49 4.91 -0.34
N ALA A 82 0.83 3.64 -0.50
CA ALA A 82 2.14 3.24 -1.00
C ALA A 82 2.02 2.15 -2.05
N GLU A 83 2.64 2.35 -3.21
CA GLU A 83 2.66 1.39 -4.31
C GLU A 83 4.02 0.69 -4.38
N LYS A 84 4.03 -0.64 -4.54
CA LYS A 84 5.26 -1.42 -4.74
C LYS A 84 5.76 -1.21 -6.18
N VAL A 85 6.97 -0.69 -6.31
CA VAL A 85 7.61 -0.40 -7.61
C VAL A 85 8.93 -1.18 -7.74
N CYS A 86 9.31 -1.49 -8.98
CA CYS A 86 10.63 -2.05 -9.26
C CYS A 86 11.60 -0.92 -9.63
N VAL A 87 12.69 -0.77 -8.89
CA VAL A 87 13.79 0.14 -9.26
C VAL A 87 14.75 -0.57 -10.22
N GLN A 88 15.26 0.16 -11.22
CA GLN A 88 16.28 -0.31 -12.18
C GLN A 88 17.68 0.16 -11.77
#